data_AF-A0A3P8JNW5-F1
#
_entry.id   AF-A0A3P8JNW5-F1
#
_cell.length_a   1.000
_cell.length_b   1.000
_cell.length_c   1.000
_cell.angle_alpha   90.00
_cell.angle_beta   90.00
_cell.angle_gamma   90.00
#
_symmetry.space_group_name_H-M   'P 1'
#
loop_
_entity.id
_entity.type
_entity.pdbx_description
1 polymer ?
#
loop_
_entity_poly.entity_id
_entity_poly.type
_entity_poly.pdbx_seq_one_letter_code
_entity_poly.pdbx_strand_id
1 'polypeptide(L)'
;MLILLLDYGGGWFCFTVCILVIGVLTAVIGDVASSFGCSIGLTDAVTAITFVALGTSLPDTFASKVAAIGDQYADSSIGNVTGSNAVNVFLGIGLGWSIAAIYHAIKGTQFLVQPGSLGFSVTTFCIFAVIAIILIMFRRKKSIGGELGGPKVAKYTSALFLFFLWFVYILLAGLENYCIIEGF
;
A
#
# COMPACT_ATOMS: atom_id res chain seq x y z
N MET A 1 19.96 19.64 -12.59
CA MET A 1 20.54 18.27 -12.60
C MET A 1 19.61 17.26 -13.28
N LEU A 2 18.32 17.17 -12.93
CA LEU A 2 17.37 16.26 -13.62
C LEU A 2 17.15 16.60 -15.12
N ILE A 3 17.19 17.88 -15.48
CA ILE A 3 16.94 18.36 -16.84
C ILE A 3 18.04 17.91 -17.84
N LEU A 4 19.28 17.77 -17.39
CA LEU A 4 20.42 17.33 -18.22
C LEU A 4 20.36 15.83 -18.58
N LEU A 5 19.61 15.02 -17.81
CA LEU A 5 19.47 13.58 -18.03
C LEU A 5 18.34 13.23 -19.01
N LEU A 6 17.42 14.16 -19.27
CA LEU A 6 16.30 13.96 -20.19
C LEU A 6 16.73 13.99 -21.66
N ASP A 7 17.73 14.82 -21.99
CA ASP A 7 18.23 14.98 -23.37
C ASP A 7 19.20 13.88 -23.82
N TYR A 8 19.73 13.07 -22.90
CA TYR A 8 20.62 11.95 -23.24
C TYR A 8 19.84 10.65 -23.46
N GLY A 9 19.84 10.15 -24.70
CA GLY A 9 19.29 8.83 -25.04
C GLY A 9 17.76 8.72 -24.94
N GLY A 10 17.02 9.82 -25.13
CA GLY A 10 15.54 9.80 -25.18
C GLY A 10 14.85 9.50 -23.85
N GLY A 11 15.49 9.83 -22.72
CA GLY A 11 14.95 9.61 -21.38
C GLY A 11 15.16 8.21 -20.80
N TRP A 12 15.61 7.23 -21.59
CA TRP A 12 15.89 5.86 -21.13
C TRP A 12 16.97 5.82 -20.04
N PHE A 13 18.02 6.63 -20.17
CA PHE A 13 19.08 6.70 -19.17
C PHE A 13 18.56 7.23 -17.83
N CYS A 14 17.76 8.30 -17.86
CA CYS A 14 17.10 8.84 -16.67
C CYS A 14 16.19 7.79 -16.02
N PHE A 15 15.39 7.07 -16.81
CA PHE A 15 14.50 6.03 -16.33
C PHE A 15 15.24 4.90 -15.61
N THR A 16 16.30 4.36 -16.21
CA THR A 16 17.12 3.29 -15.60
C THR A 16 17.77 3.75 -14.30
N VAL A 17 18.36 4.95 -14.28
CA VAL A 17 18.99 5.49 -13.07
C VAL A 17 17.95 5.69 -11.96
N CYS A 18 16.77 6.23 -12.29
CA CYS A 18 15.69 6.38 -11.32
C CYS A 18 15.25 5.03 -10.71
N ILE A 19 15.06 3.99 -11.53
CA ILE A 19 14.68 2.66 -11.03
C ILE A 19 15.76 2.09 -10.11
N LEU A 20 17.04 2.21 -10.48
CA LEU A 20 18.14 1.71 -9.65
C LEU A 20 18.20 2.43 -8.30
N VAL A 21 18.09 3.76 -8.31
CA VAL A 21 18.09 4.57 -7.08
C VAL A 21 16.88 4.24 -6.19
N ILE A 22 15.69 4.10 -6.77
CA ILE A 22 14.49 3.69 -6.02
C ILE A 22 14.69 2.30 -5.41
N GLY A 23 15.27 1.35 -6.15
CA GLY A 23 15.57 0.01 -5.65
C GLY A 23 16.52 0.03 -4.44
N VAL A 24 17.63 0.78 -4.54
CA VAL A 24 18.59 0.93 -3.44
C VAL A 24 17.97 1.62 -2.24
N LEU A 25 17.25 2.74 -2.45
CA LEU A 25 16.59 3.46 -1.36
C LEU A 25 15.54 2.60 -0.65
N THR A 26 14.76 1.81 -1.40
CA THR A 26 13.75 0.93 -0.82
C THR A 26 14.38 -0.15 0.07
N ALA A 27 15.51 -0.74 -0.37
CA ALA A 27 16.26 -1.69 0.45
C ALA A 27 16.76 -1.05 1.76
N VAL A 28 17.38 0.14 1.67
CA VAL A 28 17.88 0.87 2.83
C VAL A 28 16.74 1.26 3.79
N ILE A 29 15.61 1.72 3.27
CA ILE A 29 14.44 2.08 4.09
C ILE A 29 13.90 0.84 4.83
N GLY A 30 13.87 -0.33 4.19
CA GLY A 30 13.48 -1.58 4.83
C GLY A 30 14.37 -1.91 6.03
N ASP A 31 15.69 -1.90 5.84
CA ASP A 31 16.66 -2.21 6.89
C ASP A 31 16.62 -1.21 8.05
N VAL A 32 16.48 0.08 7.73
CA VAL A 32 16.34 1.15 8.74
C VAL A 32 15.01 1.02 9.48
N ALA A 33 13.92 0.69 8.79
CA ALA A 33 12.62 0.50 9.42
C ALA A 33 12.65 -0.66 10.42
N SER A 34 13.23 -1.81 10.06
CA SER A 34 13.40 -2.93 11.00
C SER A 34 14.29 -2.58 12.19
N SER A 35 15.40 -1.87 11.96
CA SER A 35 16.29 -1.41 13.04
C SER A 35 15.60 -0.43 13.99
N PHE A 36 14.79 0.48 13.43
CA PHE A 36 13.97 1.40 14.20
C PHE A 36 12.90 0.65 14.99
N GLY A 37 12.17 -0.27 14.36
CA GLY A 37 11.17 -1.12 14.98
C GLY A 37 11.73 -1.84 16.21
N CYS A 38 12.90 -2.47 16.08
CA CYS A 38 13.60 -3.11 17.19
C CYS A 38 13.89 -2.14 18.36
N SER A 39 14.27 -0.90 18.06
CA SER A 39 14.60 0.13 19.06
C SER A 39 13.38 0.60 19.87
N ILE A 40 12.19 0.58 19.26
CA ILE A 40 10.93 0.99 19.90
C ILE A 40 10.06 -0.20 20.34
N GLY A 41 10.58 -1.43 20.24
CA GLY A 41 9.87 -2.65 20.61
C GLY A 41 8.75 -3.06 19.64
N LEU A 42 8.79 -2.58 18.39
CA LEU A 42 7.87 -2.99 17.35
C LEU A 42 8.36 -4.24 16.60
N THR A 43 7.44 -5.19 16.34
CA THR A 43 7.75 -6.32 15.45
C THR A 43 7.95 -5.86 14.01
N ASP A 44 8.73 -6.62 13.23
CA ASP A 44 8.97 -6.34 11.81
C ASP A 44 7.65 -6.30 11.02
N ALA A 45 6.70 -7.18 11.34
CA ALA A 45 5.39 -7.22 10.71
C ALA A 45 4.60 -5.92 10.97
N VAL A 46 4.54 -5.44 12.22
CA VAL A 46 3.86 -4.20 12.58
C VAL A 46 4.55 -2.99 11.94
N THR A 47 5.89 -2.98 11.91
CA THR A 47 6.68 -1.93 11.27
C THR A 47 6.42 -1.88 9.76
N ALA A 48 6.32 -3.04 9.10
CA ALA A 48 6.05 -3.14 7.66
C ALA A 48 4.63 -2.65 7.30
N ILE A 49 3.59 -3.10 8.01
CA ILE A 49 2.20 -2.69 7.72
C ILE A 49 1.91 -1.23 8.08
N THR A 50 2.73 -0.61 8.93
CA THR A 50 2.58 0.79 9.33
C THR A 50 3.52 1.69 8.53
N PHE A 51 4.80 1.72 8.86
CA PHE A 51 5.75 2.71 8.32
C PHE A 51 6.08 2.47 6.85
N VAL A 52 6.38 1.21 6.48
CA VAL A 52 6.78 0.89 5.10
C VAL A 52 5.58 1.04 4.17
N ALA A 53 4.44 0.44 4.51
CA ALA A 53 3.22 0.52 3.70
C ALA A 53 2.67 1.95 3.58
N LEU A 54 2.69 2.74 4.66
CA LEU A 54 2.30 4.15 4.62
C LEU A 54 3.29 4.98 3.80
N GLY A 55 4.59 4.75 3.95
CA GLY A 55 5.65 5.46 3.23
C GLY A 55 5.55 5.29 1.71
N THR A 56 5.21 4.08 1.24
CA THR A 56 5.04 3.81 -0.20
C THR A 56 3.70 4.30 -0.73
N SER A 57 2.61 4.18 0.03
CA SER A 57 1.25 4.49 -0.44
C SER A 57 0.85 5.97 -0.30
N LEU A 58 1.53 6.76 0.55
CA LEU A 58 1.25 8.19 0.71
C LEU A 58 1.52 9.00 -0.57
N PRO A 59 2.68 8.87 -1.24
CA PRO A 59 2.92 9.50 -2.54
C PRO A 59 1.85 9.15 -3.57
N ASP A 60 1.48 7.87 -3.67
CA ASP A 60 0.41 7.40 -4.57
C ASP A 60 -0.93 8.05 -4.24
N THR A 61 -1.26 8.18 -2.95
CA THR A 61 -2.48 8.84 -2.48
C THR A 61 -2.49 10.32 -2.87
N PHE A 62 -1.37 11.03 -2.71
CA PHE A 62 -1.27 12.43 -3.12
C PHE A 62 -1.35 12.60 -4.64
N ALA A 63 -0.67 11.76 -5.41
CA ALA A 63 -0.75 11.75 -6.87
C ALA A 63 -2.19 11.50 -7.33
N SER A 64 -2.87 10.50 -6.75
CA SER A 64 -4.27 10.19 -7.05
C SER A 64 -5.21 11.35 -6.69
N LYS A 65 -5.00 11.99 -5.54
CA LYS A 65 -5.76 13.18 -5.12
C LYS A 65 -5.57 14.34 -6.11
N VAL A 66 -4.33 14.62 -6.51
CA VAL A 66 -4.03 15.70 -7.48
C VAL A 66 -4.68 15.39 -8.83
N ALA A 67 -4.57 14.16 -9.31
CA ALA A 67 -5.24 13.70 -10.53
C ALA A 67 -6.77 13.84 -10.44
N ALA A 68 -7.38 13.46 -9.31
CA ALA A 68 -8.83 13.58 -9.10
C ALA A 68 -9.33 15.04 -9.01
N ILE A 69 -8.49 15.98 -8.59
CA ILE A 69 -8.84 17.40 -8.54
C ILE A 69 -8.67 18.06 -9.92
N GLY A 70 -7.67 17.61 -10.69
CA GLY A 70 -7.36 18.16 -12.01
C GLY A 70 -8.21 17.60 -13.15
N ASP A 71 -8.92 16.50 -12.94
CA ASP A 71 -9.72 15.79 -13.94
C ASP A 71 -11.21 15.81 -13.57
N GLN A 72 -12.07 16.19 -14.52
CA GLN A 72 -13.52 16.31 -14.32
C GLN A 72 -14.17 14.96 -13.96
N TYR A 73 -13.67 13.86 -14.53
CA TYR A 73 -14.22 12.52 -14.32
C TYR A 73 -13.38 11.69 -13.35
N ALA A 74 -12.23 12.21 -12.92
CA ALA A 74 -11.25 11.53 -12.07
C ALA A 74 -10.77 10.16 -12.60
N ASP A 75 -10.91 9.91 -13.91
CA ASP A 75 -10.47 8.66 -14.56
C ASP A 75 -8.96 8.46 -14.38
N SER A 76 -8.20 9.56 -14.45
CA SER A 76 -6.75 9.59 -14.21
C SER A 76 -6.39 9.09 -12.80
N SER A 77 -7.22 9.39 -11.79
CA SER A 77 -7.01 8.89 -10.42
C SER A 77 -7.28 7.40 -10.31
N ILE A 78 -8.26 6.87 -11.05
CA ILE A 78 -8.58 5.43 -11.04
C ILE A 78 -7.43 4.64 -11.66
N GLY A 79 -6.88 5.13 -12.79
CA GLY A 79 -5.71 4.55 -13.44
C GLY A 79 -4.50 4.49 -12.49
N ASN A 80 -4.23 5.57 -11.77
CA ASN A 80 -3.11 5.63 -10.82
C ASN A 80 -3.29 4.63 -9.66
N VAL A 81 -4.43 4.64 -8.96
CA VAL A 81 -4.68 3.74 -7.82
C VAL A 81 -4.67 2.27 -8.25
N THR A 82 -5.29 1.96 -9.39
CA THR A 82 -5.35 0.58 -9.89
C THR A 82 -3.96 0.11 -10.37
N GLY A 83 -3.24 0.97 -11.07
CA GLY A 83 -1.89 0.69 -11.58
C GLY A 83 -0.88 0.44 -10.47
N SER A 84 -0.79 1.34 -9.48
CA SER A 84 0.15 1.20 -8.36
C SER A 84 -0.13 -0.08 -7.54
N ASN A 85 -1.40 -0.39 -7.26
CA ASN A 85 -1.76 -1.63 -6.56
C ASN A 85 -1.47 -2.89 -7.38
N ALA A 86 -1.71 -2.86 -8.70
CA ALA A 86 -1.39 -3.98 -9.58
C ALA A 86 0.13 -4.26 -9.59
N VAL A 87 0.95 -3.22 -9.66
CA VAL A 87 2.42 -3.35 -9.58
C VAL A 87 2.85 -3.95 -8.24
N ASN A 88 2.27 -3.50 -7.12
CA ASN A 88 2.60 -4.05 -5.79
C ASN A 88 2.28 -5.55 -5.68
N VAL A 89 1.12 -5.98 -6.19
CA VAL A 89 0.71 -7.40 -6.11
C VAL A 89 1.49 -8.26 -7.11
N PHE A 90 1.53 -7.87 -8.38
CA PHE A 90 2.13 -8.70 -9.43
C PHE A 90 3.65 -8.62 -9.46
N LEU A 91 4.23 -7.43 -9.38
CA LEU A 91 5.68 -7.24 -9.44
C LEU A 91 6.32 -7.27 -8.05
N GLY A 92 5.66 -6.74 -7.02
CA GLY A 92 6.18 -6.79 -5.65
C GLY A 92 6.18 -8.22 -5.10
N ILE A 93 4.98 -8.81 -4.95
CA ILE A 93 4.83 -10.15 -4.34
C ILE A 93 4.99 -11.26 -5.39
N GLY A 94 4.28 -11.15 -6.52
CA GLY A 94 4.18 -12.23 -7.52
C GLY A 94 5.52 -12.59 -8.19
N LEU A 95 6.28 -11.59 -8.61
CA LEU A 95 7.59 -11.81 -9.23
C LEU A 95 8.61 -12.39 -8.22
N GLY A 96 8.68 -11.84 -7.02
CA GLY A 96 9.56 -12.33 -5.96
C GLY A 96 9.28 -13.80 -5.61
N TRP A 97 8.00 -14.15 -5.44
CA TRP A 97 7.57 -15.53 -5.21
C TRP A 97 7.94 -16.44 -6.38
N SER A 98 7.72 -16.00 -7.62
CA SER A 98 8.02 -16.80 -8.82
C SER A 98 9.51 -17.12 -8.93
N ILE A 99 10.36 -16.12 -8.69
CA ILE A 99 11.83 -16.29 -8.69
C ILE A 99 12.24 -17.30 -7.61
N ALA A 100 11.74 -17.16 -6.38
CA ALA A 100 12.05 -18.08 -5.29
C ALA A 100 11.57 -19.51 -5.59
N ALA A 101 10.34 -19.67 -6.09
CA ALA A 101 9.79 -20.98 -6.44
C ALA A 101 10.60 -21.68 -7.54
N ILE A 102 10.99 -20.95 -8.59
CA ILE A 102 11.84 -21.48 -9.68
C ILE A 102 13.21 -21.88 -9.13
N TYR A 103 13.84 -21.05 -8.31
CA TYR A 103 15.13 -21.35 -7.70
C TYR A 103 15.10 -22.64 -6.88
N HIS A 104 14.09 -22.79 -6.01
CA HIS A 104 13.93 -23.98 -5.18
C HIS A 104 13.61 -25.23 -6.00
N ALA A 105 12.83 -25.10 -7.08
CA ALA A 105 12.55 -26.17 -8.03
C ALA A 105 13.82 -26.66 -8.73
N ILE A 106 14.70 -25.75 -9.18
CA ILE A 106 15.98 -26.10 -9.81
C ILE A 106 16.92 -26.81 -8.82
N LYS A 107 16.91 -26.38 -7.54
CA LYS A 107 17.75 -26.97 -6.50
C LYS A 107 17.19 -28.28 -5.92
N GLY A 108 16.00 -28.71 -6.33
CA GLY A 108 15.33 -29.89 -5.78
C GLY A 108 14.94 -29.75 -4.30
N THR A 109 14.79 -28.50 -3.83
CA THR A 109 14.42 -28.18 -2.44
C THR A 109 12.98 -27.74 -2.36
N GLN A 110 12.31 -27.94 -1.22
CA GLN A 110 10.95 -27.45 -1.05
C GLN A 110 10.93 -25.97 -0.66
N PHE A 111 10.06 -25.19 -1.33
CA PHE A 111 9.80 -23.80 -0.98
C PHE A 111 8.63 -23.73 0.01
N LEU A 112 8.95 -23.71 1.30
CA LEU A 112 7.97 -23.61 2.38
C LEU A 112 7.96 -22.19 2.94
N VAL A 113 6.82 -21.50 2.79
CA VAL A 113 6.61 -20.15 3.31
C VAL A 113 5.57 -20.23 4.42
N GLN A 114 5.95 -19.84 5.64
CA GLN A 114 5.01 -19.78 6.76
C GLN A 114 4.15 -18.51 6.65
N PRO A 115 2.82 -18.61 6.70
CA PRO A 115 1.94 -17.46 6.53
C PRO A 115 1.91 -16.52 7.74
N GLY A 116 2.29 -16.99 8.93
CA GLY A 116 2.27 -16.18 10.16
C GLY A 116 0.91 -15.48 10.38
N SER A 117 0.94 -14.19 10.72
CA SER A 117 -0.22 -13.32 10.95
C SER A 117 -0.97 -12.89 9.67
N LEU A 118 -0.56 -13.37 8.50
CA LEU A 118 -1.10 -12.91 7.21
C LEU A 118 -2.60 -13.21 7.08
N GLY A 119 -3.04 -14.40 7.51
CA GLY A 119 -4.44 -14.81 7.43
C GLY A 119 -5.37 -13.88 8.22
N PHE A 120 -5.00 -13.59 9.46
CA PHE A 120 -5.71 -12.65 10.33
C PHE A 120 -5.75 -11.24 9.73
N SER A 121 -4.59 -10.76 9.26
CA SER A 121 -4.45 -9.41 8.69
C SER A 121 -5.28 -9.23 7.42
N VAL A 122 -5.23 -10.19 6.49
CA VAL A 122 -5.98 -10.13 5.23
C VAL A 122 -7.48 -10.21 5.50
N THR A 123 -7.92 -11.08 6.40
CA THR A 123 -9.34 -11.23 6.70
C THR A 123 -9.91 -9.98 7.38
N THR A 124 -9.20 -9.43 8.36
CA THR A 124 -9.58 -8.17 9.02
C THR A 124 -9.65 -7.03 8.01
N PHE A 125 -8.66 -6.92 7.12
CA PHE A 125 -8.65 -5.93 6.04
C PHE A 125 -9.86 -6.09 5.11
N CYS A 126 -10.19 -7.31 4.70
CA CYS A 126 -11.36 -7.59 3.85
C CYS A 126 -12.68 -7.17 4.51
N ILE A 127 -12.85 -7.44 5.81
CA ILE A 127 -14.05 -7.03 6.56
C ILE A 127 -14.17 -5.50 6.54
N PHE A 128 -13.07 -4.78 6.83
CA PHE A 128 -13.08 -3.31 6.84
C PHE A 128 -13.21 -2.72 5.44
N ALA A 129 -12.68 -3.37 4.41
CA ALA A 129 -12.88 -2.99 3.02
C ALA A 129 -14.36 -3.08 2.63
N VAL A 130 -15.08 -4.13 3.04
CA VAL A 130 -16.53 -4.24 2.81
C VAL A 130 -17.27 -3.09 3.51
N ILE A 131 -16.94 -2.78 4.77
CA ILE A 131 -17.54 -1.65 5.50
C ILE A 131 -17.25 -0.32 4.77
N ALA A 132 -16.02 -0.11 4.32
CA ALA A 132 -15.63 1.07 3.56
C ALA A 132 -16.39 1.19 2.24
N ILE A 133 -16.56 0.09 1.51
CA ILE A 133 -17.36 0.05 0.27
C ILE A 133 -18.82 0.39 0.55
N ILE A 134 -19.43 -0.20 1.59
CA ILE A 134 -20.81 0.12 2.00
C ILE A 134 -20.95 1.61 2.31
N LEU A 135 -20.01 2.19 3.05
CA LEU A 135 -19.99 3.61 3.36
C LEU A 135 -19.92 4.47 2.09
N ILE A 136 -19.01 4.12 1.16
CA ILE A 136 -18.87 4.85 -0.11
C ILE A 136 -20.14 4.71 -0.95
N MET A 137 -20.72 3.51 -1.07
CA MET A 137 -21.99 3.28 -1.76
C MET A 137 -23.13 4.09 -1.15
N PHE A 138 -23.22 4.16 0.18
CA PHE A 138 -24.18 4.99 0.88
C PHE A 138 -23.98 6.47 0.54
N ARG A 139 -22.72 6.95 0.51
CA ARG A 139 -22.36 8.32 0.16
C ARG A 139 -22.74 8.70 -1.28
N ARG A 140 -22.73 7.73 -2.20
CA ARG A 140 -23.15 7.90 -3.60
C ARG A 140 -24.67 8.03 -3.78
N LYS A 141 -25.47 7.78 -2.74
CA LYS A 141 -26.93 7.95 -2.82
C LYS A 141 -27.27 9.40 -3.18
N LYS A 142 -28.19 9.57 -4.14
CA LYS A 142 -28.61 10.89 -4.68
C LYS A 142 -29.06 11.89 -3.60
N SER A 143 -29.52 11.42 -2.45
CA SER A 143 -29.92 12.26 -1.30
C SER A 143 -28.74 12.95 -0.60
N ILE A 144 -27.54 12.37 -0.66
CA ILE A 144 -26.32 12.90 -0.03
C ILE A 144 -25.46 13.63 -1.06
N GLY A 145 -25.44 13.13 -2.30
CA GLY A 145 -24.69 13.74 -3.40
C GLY A 145 -23.18 13.81 -3.14
N GLY A 146 -22.63 12.86 -2.37
CA GLY A 146 -21.23 12.85 -1.96
C GLY A 146 -20.28 12.26 -3.00
N GLU A 147 -20.56 12.48 -4.28
CA GLU A 147 -19.63 12.24 -5.38
C GLU A 147 -18.49 13.29 -5.37
N LEU A 148 -17.68 13.35 -6.43
CA LEU A 148 -16.65 14.38 -6.60
C LEU A 148 -17.23 15.79 -6.39
N GLY A 149 -16.64 16.54 -5.43
CA GLY A 149 -17.11 17.89 -5.09
C GLY A 149 -18.32 17.98 -4.16
N GLY A 150 -18.80 16.85 -3.61
CA GLY A 150 -19.94 16.81 -2.69
C GLY A 150 -19.75 17.57 -1.36
N PRO A 151 -20.76 17.55 -0.47
CA PRO A 151 -20.78 18.37 0.75
C PRO A 151 -19.53 18.19 1.62
N LYS A 152 -18.90 19.30 2.04
CA LYS A 152 -17.67 19.27 2.86
C LYS A 152 -17.83 18.42 4.13
N VAL A 153 -18.97 18.54 4.80
CA VAL A 153 -19.26 17.77 6.03
C VAL A 153 -19.22 16.27 5.75
N ALA A 154 -19.96 15.79 4.75
CA ALA A 154 -19.99 14.38 4.37
C ALA A 154 -18.61 13.85 3.94
N LYS A 155 -17.82 14.68 3.25
CA LYS A 155 -16.44 14.35 2.87
C LYS A 155 -15.54 14.15 4.09
N TYR A 156 -15.52 15.11 5.02
CA TYR A 156 -14.64 15.03 6.19
C TYR A 156 -15.08 13.94 7.17
N THR A 157 -16.38 13.73 7.38
CA THR A 157 -16.87 12.66 8.26
C THR A 157 -16.55 11.28 7.71
N SER A 158 -16.76 11.04 6.41
CA SER A 158 -16.40 9.77 5.79
C SER A 158 -14.88 9.55 5.73
N ALA A 159 -14.08 10.59 5.49
CA ALA A 159 -12.62 10.48 5.56
C ALA A 159 -12.11 10.15 6.97
N LEU A 160 -12.65 10.80 8.01
CA LEU A 160 -12.31 10.52 9.40
C LEU A 160 -12.64 9.08 9.79
N PHE A 161 -13.80 8.58 9.37
CA PHE A 161 -14.21 7.20 9.62
C PHE A 161 -13.31 6.18 8.90
N LEU A 162 -12.93 6.43 7.65
CA LEU A 162 -11.99 5.56 6.93
C LEU A 162 -10.60 5.55 7.59
N PHE A 163 -10.12 6.70 8.05
CA PHE A 163 -8.88 6.79 8.82
C PHE A 163 -8.97 6.05 10.15
N PHE A 164 -10.12 6.14 10.83
CA PHE A 164 -10.39 5.36 12.04
C PHE A 164 -10.37 3.85 11.78
N LEU A 165 -11.01 3.36 10.70
CA LEU A 165 -10.95 1.95 10.32
C LEU A 165 -9.51 1.48 10.06
N TRP A 166 -8.71 2.30 9.38
CA TRP A 166 -7.29 2.01 9.16
C TRP A 166 -6.49 1.93 10.48
N PHE A 167 -6.74 2.86 11.41
CA PHE A 167 -6.11 2.83 12.73
C PHE A 167 -6.51 1.57 13.52
N VAL A 168 -7.80 1.22 13.52
CA VAL A 168 -8.30 -0.01 14.17
C VAL A 168 -7.67 -1.24 13.53
N TYR A 169 -7.48 -1.26 12.20
CA TYR A 169 -6.80 -2.36 11.52
C TYR A 169 -5.37 -2.55 12.01
N ILE A 170 -4.59 -1.46 12.09
CA ILE A 170 -3.22 -1.49 12.61
C ILE A 170 -3.20 -1.98 14.05
N LEU A 171 -4.13 -1.50 14.88
CA LEU A 171 -4.22 -1.92 16.27
C LEU A 171 -4.50 -3.42 16.38
N LEU A 172 -5.50 -3.94 15.66
CA LEU A 172 -5.85 -5.37 15.70
C LEU A 172 -4.71 -6.23 15.16
N ALA A 173 -4.13 -5.88 14.01
CA ALA A 173 -2.99 -6.59 13.45
C ALA A 173 -1.78 -6.56 14.39
N GLY A 174 -1.56 -5.44 15.09
CA GLY A 174 -0.54 -5.32 16.12
C GLY A 174 -0.81 -6.22 17.31
N LEU A 175 -2.01 -6.19 17.88
CA LEU A 175 -2.39 -7.01 19.04
C LEU A 175 -2.22 -8.51 18.77
N GLU A 176 -2.54 -8.96 17.55
CA GLU A 176 -2.34 -10.36 17.15
C GLU A 176 -0.84 -10.68 17.00
N ASN A 177 -0.05 -9.78 16.43
CA ASN A 177 1.40 -9.95 16.30
C ASN A 177 2.15 -9.99 17.65
N TYR A 178 1.60 -9.38 18.70
CA TYR A 178 2.12 -9.49 20.07
C TYR A 178 1.50 -10.63 20.88
N CYS A 179 0.74 -11.52 20.23
CA CYS A 179 0.04 -12.65 20.85
C CYS A 179 -0.91 -12.23 22.00
N ILE A 180 -1.45 -11.00 21.96
CA ILE A 180 -2.43 -10.52 22.94
C ILE A 180 -3.83 -11.05 22.60
N ILE A 181 -4.12 -11.15 21.30
CA ILE A 181 -5.33 -11.78 20.77
C ILE A 181 -4.92 -12.97 19.91
N GLU A 182 -5.69 -14.06 19.98
CA GLU A 182 -5.50 -15.17 19.05
C GLU A 182 -6.11 -14.83 17.69
N GLY A 183 -5.31 -15.00 16.64
CA GLY A 183 -5.81 -15.04 15.27
C GLY A 183 -6.75 -16.22 15.08
N PHE A 184 -7.69 -16.08 14.14
CA PHE A 184 -8.62 -17.14 13.74
C PHE A 184 -8.12 -17.92 12.52
#